data_AF-A0A3Q8I8H6-F1
#
_entry.id   AF-A0A3Q8I8H6-F1
#
_cell.length_a   1.000
_cell.length_b   1.000
_cell.length_c   1.000
_cell.angle_alpha   90.00
_cell.angle_beta   90.00
_cell.angle_gamma   90.00
#
_symmetry.space_group_name_H-M   'P 1'
#
loop_
_entity.id
_entity.type
_entity.pdbx_description
1 polymer ?
#
loop_
_entity_poly.entity_id
_entity_poly.type
_entity_poly.pdbx_seq_one_letter_code
_entity_poly.pdbx_strand_id
1 'polypeptide(L)'
;MPSTKLALILPLCLLALVACPKDGDDDDGNGSGNETAVDGTTDGSETNGTTAGESGTAEGTTTDGTTTDGTTTDGTTTDADTGIKLDAPGEGLHWYTTCGDPVCNGYGGPWRGVPMCPDIQEGDPCDSEGATCDFGSDCNALFICAAEDPKQQEGGCPISRREYKRDIDYLGAEEARDFYDDLMQLRLATYRYRARQDGKLQLGVILEDGVGADGQAEIWADPANDRVDLYNYSSLAIVGVQTQAAELEQLRAELAALRKEVAGLKARCE
;
A
#
# COMPACT_ATOMS: atom_id res chain seq x y z
N MET A 1 35.05 55.83 36.17
CA MET A 1 34.50 56.51 37.37
C MET A 1 33.85 57.81 36.92
N PRO A 2 32.72 58.25 37.51
CA PRO A 2 31.69 57.54 38.30
C PRO A 2 30.31 57.64 37.54
N SER A 3 29.16 57.14 37.98
CA SER A 3 28.66 56.84 39.31
C SER A 3 27.45 55.90 39.24
N THR A 4 27.49 54.90 40.11
CA THR A 4 26.42 54.10 40.74
C THR A 4 24.95 54.57 40.65
N LYS A 5 24.04 53.61 40.40
CA LYS A 5 22.83 53.41 41.22
C LYS A 5 22.53 51.91 41.41
N LEU A 6 22.23 51.58 42.66
CA LEU A 6 21.97 50.29 43.28
C LEU A 6 20.48 50.25 43.68
N ALA A 7 19.73 49.21 43.31
CA ALA A 7 18.50 48.72 43.98
C ALA A 7 17.99 47.49 43.17
N LEU A 8 18.21 46.24 43.61
CA LEU A 8 17.35 45.42 44.48
C LEU A 8 15.96 45.10 43.89
N ILE A 9 15.69 43.82 43.58
CA ILE A 9 14.49 43.04 43.95
C ILE A 9 14.74 41.55 43.65
N LEU A 10 14.54 40.73 44.67
CA LEU A 10 14.65 39.26 44.74
C LEU A 10 13.53 38.53 43.94
N PRO A 11 13.71 37.25 43.58
CA PRO A 11 12.66 36.42 42.98
C PRO A 11 11.73 35.84 44.06
N LEU A 12 10.41 35.93 43.80
CA LEU A 12 9.39 35.22 44.57
C LEU A 12 9.48 33.71 44.26
N CYS A 13 10.03 32.93 45.19
CA CYS A 13 9.77 31.50 45.28
C CYS A 13 8.34 31.30 45.80
N LEU A 14 7.44 30.87 44.93
CA LEU A 14 6.10 30.44 45.30
C LEU A 14 6.17 28.98 45.77
N LEU A 15 6.46 28.79 47.06
CA LEU A 15 6.27 27.52 47.76
C LEU A 15 4.76 27.33 47.97
N ALA A 16 4.12 26.52 47.12
CA ALA A 16 2.79 26.00 47.40
C ALA A 16 2.90 24.93 48.50
N LEU A 17 2.64 25.33 49.74
CA LEU A 17 2.27 24.42 50.83
C LEU A 17 0.95 23.74 50.45
N VAL A 18 1.02 22.51 49.97
CA VAL A 18 -0.15 21.62 49.89
C VAL A 18 -0.38 21.08 51.30
N ALA A 19 -1.43 21.57 51.95
CA ALA A 19 -1.93 20.99 53.18
C ALA A 19 -2.64 19.66 52.86
N CYS A 20 -2.03 18.53 53.25
CA CYS A 20 -2.70 17.23 53.24
C CYS A 20 -3.70 17.16 54.41
N PRO A 21 -5.00 16.92 54.19
CA PRO A 21 -5.93 16.55 55.26
C PRO A 21 -5.56 15.14 55.77
N LYS A 22 -5.42 15.01 57.09
CA LYS A 22 -5.14 13.74 57.78
C LYS A 22 -6.41 12.86 57.84
N ASP A 23 -6.27 11.69 57.23
CA ASP A 23 -6.75 10.33 57.53
C ASP A 23 -8.05 10.13 58.32
N GLY A 24 -8.94 9.35 57.70
CA GLY A 24 -9.80 8.40 58.39
C GLY A 24 -9.28 7.00 58.09
N ASP A 25 -8.99 6.25 59.16
CA ASP A 25 -8.67 4.82 59.16
C ASP A 25 -9.73 3.98 58.42
N ASP A 26 -9.31 2.89 57.76
CA ASP A 26 -9.94 1.55 57.87
C ASP A 26 -9.26 0.50 56.93
N ASP A 27 -8.72 -0.53 57.60
CA ASP A 27 -8.68 -1.98 57.32
C ASP A 27 -7.97 -2.63 56.09
N ASP A 28 -6.87 -3.32 56.43
CA ASP A 28 -6.48 -4.73 56.17
C ASP A 28 -6.90 -5.46 54.88
N GLY A 29 -5.89 -5.96 54.14
CA GLY A 29 -6.10 -6.89 53.02
C GLY A 29 -4.83 -7.51 52.41
N ASN A 30 -4.21 -8.42 53.16
CA ASN A 30 -3.20 -9.43 52.79
C ASN A 30 -3.24 -9.98 51.33
N GLY A 31 -2.07 -10.19 50.71
CA GLY A 31 -1.90 -11.22 49.66
C GLY A 31 -0.68 -11.09 48.73
N SER A 32 0.36 -11.90 48.98
CA SER A 32 1.46 -12.36 48.10
C SER A 32 1.19 -12.26 46.59
N GLY A 33 2.11 -11.89 45.71
CA GLY A 33 3.53 -12.25 45.63
C GLY A 33 3.75 -13.03 44.32
N ASN A 34 4.62 -12.53 43.43
CA ASN A 34 5.75 -13.24 42.82
C ASN A 34 6.25 -12.46 41.59
N GLU A 35 7.41 -11.84 41.74
CA GLU A 35 8.23 -11.32 40.65
C GLU A 35 9.00 -12.48 40.02
N THR A 36 9.00 -12.56 38.69
CA THR A 36 10.12 -13.14 37.94
C THR A 36 10.57 -12.09 36.94
N ALA A 37 11.64 -11.40 37.31
CA ALA A 37 12.47 -10.62 36.42
C ALA A 37 13.19 -11.57 35.45
N VAL A 38 13.15 -11.25 34.16
CA VAL A 38 14.15 -11.74 33.20
C VAL A 38 14.86 -10.52 32.66
N ASP A 39 16.10 -10.38 33.14
CA ASP A 39 17.15 -9.50 32.66
C ASP A 39 17.91 -10.20 31.50
N GLY A 40 18.52 -9.42 30.61
CA GLY A 40 19.33 -9.92 29.49
C GLY A 40 19.27 -9.01 28.27
N THR A 41 19.91 -7.83 28.33
CA THR A 41 21.24 -7.56 27.75
C THR A 41 21.25 -7.39 26.22
N THR A 42 21.41 -6.14 25.82
CA THR A 42 21.91 -5.65 24.53
C THR A 42 23.39 -5.99 24.36
N ASP A 43 23.78 -6.46 23.17
CA ASP A 43 25.13 -6.25 22.65
C ASP A 43 25.09 -6.16 21.12
N GLY A 44 25.69 -5.10 20.60
CA GLY A 44 25.88 -4.89 19.17
C GLY A 44 27.10 -5.64 18.64
N SER A 45 27.11 -5.92 17.34
CA SER A 45 28.37 -6.14 16.62
C SER A 45 28.17 -5.85 15.14
N GLU A 46 28.76 -4.74 14.72
CA GLU A 46 29.15 -4.48 13.34
C GLU A 46 30.16 -5.54 12.89
N THR A 47 29.99 -6.09 11.68
CA THR A 47 31.12 -6.64 10.94
C THR A 47 31.13 -6.17 9.50
N ASN A 48 32.26 -5.55 9.20
CA ASN A 48 32.74 -5.11 7.91
C ASN A 48 33.40 -6.32 7.21
N GLY A 49 33.24 -6.49 5.90
CA GLY A 49 33.76 -7.66 5.18
C GLY A 49 33.85 -7.47 3.67
N THR A 50 34.91 -6.79 3.23
CA THR A 50 35.39 -6.69 1.85
C THR A 50 36.20 -7.93 1.42
N THR A 51 35.94 -8.46 0.22
CA THR A 51 36.88 -9.16 -0.71
C THR A 51 36.17 -9.20 -2.08
N ALA A 52 36.57 -8.56 -3.18
CA ALA A 52 37.82 -8.55 -3.97
C ALA A 52 38.04 -9.81 -4.86
N GLY A 53 38.09 -9.58 -6.19
CA GLY A 53 38.56 -10.48 -7.28
C GLY A 53 37.43 -11.18 -8.05
N GLU A 54 37.33 -11.23 -9.40
CA GLU A 54 38.20 -10.96 -10.57
C GLU A 54 37.27 -10.49 -11.73
N SER A 55 37.49 -9.36 -12.41
CA SER A 55 38.38 -9.15 -13.57
C SER A 55 38.33 -10.23 -14.65
N GLY A 56 37.53 -10.00 -15.69
CA GLY A 56 37.56 -10.74 -16.95
C GLY A 56 37.14 -9.85 -18.11
N THR A 57 38.06 -9.02 -18.57
CA THR A 57 37.98 -8.25 -19.82
C THR A 57 38.02 -9.22 -21.01
N ALA A 58 37.09 -9.10 -21.96
CA ALA A 58 37.27 -9.64 -23.29
C ALA A 58 36.75 -8.63 -24.32
N GLU A 59 37.71 -7.94 -24.94
CA GLU A 59 37.60 -7.23 -26.20
C GLU A 59 37.56 -8.22 -27.39
N GLY A 60 37.02 -7.75 -28.51
CA GLY A 60 37.19 -8.32 -29.86
C GLY A 60 36.10 -9.32 -30.26
N THR A 61 35.55 -9.33 -31.48
CA THR A 61 36.05 -8.78 -32.73
C THR A 61 34.88 -8.70 -33.71
N THR A 62 34.80 -7.61 -34.47
CA THR A 62 33.99 -7.50 -35.68
C THR A 62 34.51 -8.48 -36.74
N THR A 63 33.62 -9.23 -37.37
CA THR A 63 33.90 -9.91 -38.65
C THR A 63 32.83 -9.56 -39.67
N ASP A 64 33.31 -8.85 -40.69
CA ASP A 64 32.74 -8.64 -42.01
C ASP A 64 32.47 -9.95 -42.78
N GLY A 65 31.59 -9.83 -43.77
CA GLY A 65 31.44 -10.76 -44.89
C GLY A 65 30.15 -11.59 -44.79
N THR A 66 29.24 -11.62 -45.75
CA THR A 66 29.42 -11.47 -47.19
C THR A 66 28.06 -11.20 -47.83
N THR A 67 28.02 -10.19 -48.68
CA THR A 67 26.98 -9.93 -49.69
C THR A 67 26.91 -11.07 -50.70
N THR A 68 25.71 -11.56 -50.98
CA THR A 68 25.40 -12.25 -52.24
C THR A 68 24.31 -11.51 -52.98
N ASP A 69 24.70 -11.02 -54.16
CA ASP A 69 23.88 -10.47 -55.23
C ASP A 69 22.95 -11.51 -55.87
N GLY A 70 21.88 -11.01 -56.48
CA GLY A 70 21.01 -11.69 -57.44
C GLY A 70 19.57 -11.75 -56.91
N THR A 71 18.57 -11.07 -57.47
CA THR A 71 18.35 -10.77 -58.88
C THR A 71 17.33 -9.63 -58.97
N THR A 72 17.67 -8.58 -59.72
CA THR A 72 16.75 -7.56 -60.21
C THR A 72 15.71 -8.20 -61.14
N THR A 73 14.43 -8.00 -60.83
CA THR A 73 13.38 -8.03 -61.86
C THR A 73 12.64 -6.71 -61.78
N ASP A 74 12.91 -5.87 -62.77
CA ASP A 74 12.17 -4.65 -63.04
C ASP A 74 10.71 -4.99 -63.33
N GLY A 75 9.81 -4.35 -62.57
CA GLY A 75 8.37 -4.37 -62.77
C GLY A 75 7.81 -3.01 -62.40
N THR A 76 8.18 -1.98 -63.17
CA THR A 76 7.54 -0.67 -63.10
C THR A 76 6.09 -0.79 -63.54
N THR A 77 5.16 -0.70 -62.60
CA THR A 77 3.87 -0.04 -62.82
C THR A 77 3.70 1.03 -61.76
N THR A 78 3.83 2.27 -62.22
CA THR A 78 3.31 3.46 -61.58
C THR A 78 1.83 3.27 -61.30
N ASP A 79 1.43 3.39 -60.04
CA ASP A 79 0.31 4.24 -59.64
C ASP A 79 0.52 4.62 -58.17
N ALA A 80 0.60 5.93 -57.94
CA ALA A 80 0.56 6.53 -56.62
C ALA A 80 -0.88 6.40 -56.11
N ASP A 81 -1.15 5.34 -55.36
CA ASP A 81 -2.27 5.34 -54.42
C ASP A 81 -1.67 5.55 -53.04
N THR A 82 -2.06 6.65 -52.39
CA THR A 82 -1.91 6.82 -50.95
C THR A 82 -2.81 5.79 -50.28
N GLY A 83 -2.39 4.53 -50.31
CA GLY A 83 -2.96 3.47 -49.53
C GLY A 83 -2.72 3.80 -48.07
N ILE A 84 -3.67 4.50 -47.46
CA ILE A 84 -3.93 4.32 -46.04
C ILE A 84 -4.13 2.81 -45.91
N LYS A 85 -3.15 2.13 -45.34
CA LYS A 85 -3.29 0.74 -44.93
C LYS A 85 -4.33 0.78 -43.81
N LEU A 86 -5.60 0.67 -44.20
CA LEU A 86 -6.67 0.34 -43.28
C LEU A 86 -6.37 -1.09 -42.87
N ASP A 87 -5.58 -1.23 -41.81
CA ASP A 87 -5.28 -2.51 -41.21
C ASP A 87 -6.61 -3.25 -41.02
N ALA A 88 -6.68 -4.48 -41.52
CA ALA A 88 -7.90 -5.28 -41.44
C ALA A 88 -8.33 -5.40 -39.97
N PRO A 89 -9.65 -5.50 -39.67
CA PRO A 89 -10.11 -5.73 -38.30
C PRO A 89 -9.43 -6.99 -37.75
N GLY A 90 -8.52 -6.84 -36.78
CA GLY A 90 -7.73 -7.91 -36.18
C GLY A 90 -6.22 -7.91 -36.48
N GLU A 91 -5.69 -7.03 -37.36
CA GLU A 91 -4.24 -6.97 -37.59
C GLU A 91 -3.51 -6.49 -36.32
N GLY A 92 -2.76 -7.40 -35.68
CA GLY A 92 -1.96 -7.14 -34.48
C GLY A 92 -2.68 -7.41 -33.15
N LEU A 93 -3.90 -7.93 -33.17
CA LEU A 93 -4.61 -8.31 -31.95
C LEU A 93 -4.32 -9.77 -31.58
N HIS A 94 -4.04 -9.98 -30.29
CA HIS A 94 -3.76 -11.29 -29.72
C HIS A 94 -4.55 -11.50 -28.43
N TRP A 95 -4.85 -12.76 -28.12
CA TRP A 95 -5.42 -13.14 -26.84
C TRP A 95 -4.37 -13.05 -25.74
N TYR A 96 -4.66 -12.26 -24.71
CA TYR A 96 -3.84 -12.16 -23.49
C TYR A 96 -4.64 -12.57 -22.27
N THR A 97 -3.99 -13.15 -21.26
CA THR A 97 -4.68 -13.45 -20.00
C THR A 97 -4.83 -12.19 -19.16
N THR A 98 -5.95 -12.02 -18.49
CA THR A 98 -6.11 -11.05 -17.40
C THR A 98 -5.39 -11.54 -16.12
N CYS A 99 -5.28 -10.68 -15.12
CA CYS A 99 -4.61 -10.99 -13.85
C CYS A 99 -5.29 -12.11 -13.03
N GLY A 100 -6.58 -12.38 -13.28
CA GLY A 100 -7.39 -13.24 -12.44
C GLY A 100 -7.70 -12.63 -11.06
N ASP A 101 -8.10 -13.48 -10.13
CA ASP A 101 -8.38 -13.09 -8.75
C ASP A 101 -7.08 -12.74 -8.01
N PRO A 102 -7.08 -11.75 -7.11
CA PRO A 102 -5.93 -11.47 -6.24
C PRO A 102 -5.49 -12.67 -5.39
N VAL A 103 -6.42 -13.60 -5.11
CA VAL A 103 -6.16 -14.87 -4.42
C VAL A 103 -6.94 -15.98 -5.14
N CYS A 104 -6.22 -16.93 -5.75
CA CYS A 104 -6.83 -18.03 -6.49
C CYS A 104 -7.55 -19.00 -5.53
N ASN A 105 -8.85 -19.19 -5.73
CA ASN A 105 -9.68 -20.11 -4.95
C ASN A 105 -10.28 -21.24 -5.81
N GLY A 106 -9.67 -21.51 -6.96
CA GLY A 106 -10.24 -22.37 -7.99
C GLY A 106 -11.18 -21.62 -8.92
N TYR A 107 -11.64 -22.35 -9.94
CA TYR A 107 -12.55 -21.84 -10.95
C TYR A 107 -13.96 -21.60 -10.37
N GLY A 108 -14.46 -20.38 -10.50
CA GLY A 108 -15.77 -19.93 -10.01
C GLY A 108 -16.82 -19.72 -11.10
N GLY A 109 -16.46 -19.90 -12.38
CA GLY A 109 -17.37 -19.75 -13.51
C GLY A 109 -18.32 -20.96 -13.71
N PRO A 110 -19.10 -20.97 -14.81
CA PRO A 110 -19.06 -20.03 -15.94
C PRO A 110 -19.70 -18.66 -15.64
N TRP A 111 -19.14 -17.61 -16.24
CA TRP A 111 -19.58 -16.23 -16.04
C TRP A 111 -20.66 -15.82 -17.05
N ARG A 112 -21.71 -15.13 -16.59
CA ARG A 112 -22.79 -14.69 -17.46
C ARG A 112 -22.28 -13.68 -18.48
N GLY A 113 -22.43 -14.00 -19.77
CA GLY A 113 -22.04 -13.10 -20.87
C GLY A 113 -20.60 -13.27 -21.34
N VAL A 114 -19.82 -14.19 -20.74
CA VAL A 114 -18.48 -14.55 -21.20
C VAL A 114 -18.54 -15.97 -21.78
N PRO A 115 -18.24 -16.17 -23.08
CA PRO A 115 -18.22 -17.50 -23.68
C PRO A 115 -17.05 -18.33 -23.16
N MET A 116 -17.19 -19.66 -23.18
CA MET A 116 -16.09 -20.59 -22.88
C MET A 116 -15.19 -20.78 -24.11
N CYS A 117 -13.88 -20.89 -23.91
CA CYS A 117 -12.87 -21.22 -24.92
C CYS A 117 -11.70 -22.00 -24.30
N PRO A 118 -11.90 -23.29 -23.99
CA PRO A 118 -10.82 -24.11 -23.46
C PRO A 118 -9.67 -24.33 -24.47
N ASP A 119 -9.90 -24.07 -25.75
CA ASP A 119 -8.96 -24.36 -26.84
C ASP A 119 -8.13 -23.14 -27.29
N ILE A 120 -8.41 -21.94 -26.78
CA ILE A 120 -7.63 -20.72 -27.09
C ILE A 120 -6.36 -20.69 -26.22
N GLN A 121 -5.25 -20.25 -26.80
CA GLN A 121 -3.97 -20.05 -26.11
C GLN A 121 -3.57 -18.57 -26.06
N GLU A 122 -2.76 -18.21 -25.06
CA GLU A 122 -2.18 -16.87 -25.00
C GLU A 122 -1.28 -16.62 -26.22
N GLY A 123 -1.44 -15.48 -26.86
CA GLY A 123 -0.75 -15.11 -28.11
C GLY A 123 -1.48 -15.51 -29.39
N ASP A 124 -2.54 -16.32 -29.32
CA ASP A 124 -3.35 -16.64 -30.50
C ASP A 124 -3.96 -15.36 -31.09
N PRO A 125 -4.08 -15.22 -32.42
CA PRO A 125 -4.70 -14.07 -33.04
C PRO A 125 -6.19 -14.00 -32.71
N CYS A 126 -6.73 -12.78 -32.68
CA CYS A 126 -8.14 -12.55 -32.40
C CYS A 126 -8.71 -11.39 -33.22
N ASP A 127 -10.01 -11.43 -33.52
CA ASP A 127 -10.61 -10.54 -34.52
C ASP A 127 -11.24 -9.27 -33.93
N SER A 128 -11.40 -9.18 -32.61
CA SER A 128 -12.23 -8.15 -31.97
C SER A 128 -11.64 -7.69 -30.66
N GLU A 129 -11.05 -6.49 -30.67
CA GLU A 129 -10.49 -5.86 -29.49
C GLU A 129 -11.51 -5.78 -28.35
N GLY A 130 -11.07 -6.09 -27.13
CA GLY A 130 -11.91 -6.16 -25.93
C GLY A 130 -12.83 -7.37 -25.87
N ALA A 131 -12.86 -8.26 -26.88
CA ALA A 131 -13.53 -9.54 -26.73
C ALA A 131 -12.93 -10.29 -25.54
N THR A 132 -13.79 -10.91 -24.73
CA THR A 132 -13.36 -11.69 -23.56
C THR A 132 -13.81 -13.13 -23.68
N CYS A 133 -13.05 -14.03 -23.08
CA CYS A 133 -13.37 -15.44 -23.13
C CYS A 133 -12.84 -16.21 -21.91
N ASP A 134 -13.58 -17.22 -21.46
CA ASP A 134 -13.29 -18.01 -20.27
C ASP A 134 -12.64 -19.35 -20.65
N PHE A 135 -11.37 -19.51 -20.31
CA PHE A 135 -10.61 -20.75 -20.56
C PHE A 135 -10.60 -21.70 -19.35
N GLY A 136 -11.39 -21.42 -18.30
CA GLY A 136 -11.48 -22.27 -17.11
C GLY A 136 -10.27 -22.16 -16.18
N SER A 137 -9.66 -20.97 -16.08
CA SER A 137 -8.54 -20.72 -15.17
C SER A 137 -8.90 -21.08 -13.72
N ASP A 138 -7.98 -21.74 -13.03
CA ASP A 138 -8.06 -22.00 -11.58
C ASP A 138 -7.92 -20.73 -10.72
N CYS A 139 -7.59 -19.61 -11.34
CA CYS A 139 -7.53 -18.28 -10.72
C CYS A 139 -8.54 -17.30 -11.32
N ASN A 140 -9.56 -17.77 -12.04
CA ASN A 140 -10.59 -16.92 -12.66
C ASN A 140 -10.04 -15.86 -13.63
N ALA A 141 -8.83 -16.06 -14.15
CA ALA A 141 -8.34 -15.28 -15.28
C ALA A 141 -9.18 -15.56 -16.52
N LEU A 142 -9.37 -14.53 -17.34
CA LEU A 142 -10.04 -14.60 -18.64
C LEU A 142 -9.01 -14.30 -19.72
N PHE A 143 -9.29 -14.73 -20.95
CA PHE A 143 -8.66 -14.14 -22.12
C PHE A 143 -9.33 -12.81 -22.48
N ILE A 144 -8.53 -11.85 -22.91
CA ILE A 144 -8.98 -10.62 -23.56
C ILE A 144 -8.19 -10.41 -24.86
N CYS A 145 -8.90 -10.08 -25.92
CA CYS A 145 -8.30 -9.75 -27.20
C CYS A 145 -7.81 -8.30 -27.17
N ALA A 146 -6.51 -8.07 -27.31
CA ALA A 146 -5.93 -6.73 -27.25
C ALA A 146 -4.69 -6.62 -28.16
N ALA A 147 -4.25 -5.40 -28.43
CA ALA A 147 -3.01 -5.16 -29.18
C ALA A 147 -1.76 -5.44 -28.33
N GLU A 148 -1.85 -5.23 -27.01
CA GLU A 148 -0.73 -5.36 -26.06
C GLU A 148 -1.19 -6.08 -24.80
N ASP A 149 -0.25 -6.74 -24.10
CA ASP A 149 -0.54 -7.49 -22.86
C ASP A 149 -1.09 -6.54 -21.76
N PRO A 150 -2.37 -6.66 -21.36
CA PRO A 150 -2.97 -5.81 -20.34
C PRO A 150 -2.29 -5.93 -18.98
N LYS A 151 -1.57 -7.04 -18.72
CA LYS A 151 -0.82 -7.23 -17.46
C LYS A 151 0.37 -6.28 -17.35
N GLN A 152 0.89 -5.80 -18.49
CA GLN A 152 2.07 -4.93 -18.58
C GLN A 152 1.74 -3.45 -18.81
N GLN A 153 0.46 -3.13 -19.01
CA GLN A 153 0.00 -1.77 -19.24
C GLN A 153 -0.25 -1.00 -17.93
N GLU A 154 -0.50 0.31 -18.04
CA GLU A 154 -0.96 1.13 -16.93
C GLU A 154 -2.29 0.58 -16.39
N GLY A 155 -2.39 0.34 -15.08
CA GLY A 155 -3.53 -0.35 -14.48
C GLY A 155 -3.52 -1.88 -14.64
N GLY A 156 -2.40 -2.45 -15.14
CA GLY A 156 -2.16 -3.89 -15.24
C GLY A 156 -2.02 -4.59 -13.87
N CYS A 157 -1.46 -5.80 -13.86
CA CYS A 157 -1.44 -6.58 -12.62
C CYS A 157 -0.58 -5.91 -11.55
N PRO A 158 -1.04 -5.82 -10.29
CA PRO A 158 -0.24 -5.24 -9.23
C PRO A 158 1.12 -5.95 -9.05
N ILE A 159 2.23 -5.20 -9.18
CA ILE A 159 3.59 -5.72 -8.95
C ILE A 159 4.14 -5.11 -7.65
N SER A 160 4.36 -5.97 -6.66
CA SER A 160 4.85 -5.57 -5.32
C SER A 160 6.37 -5.73 -5.15
N ARG A 161 7.14 -5.50 -6.20
CA ARG A 161 8.61 -5.56 -6.19
C ARG A 161 9.22 -4.16 -6.33
N ARG A 162 10.25 -3.87 -5.54
CA ARG A 162 10.93 -2.56 -5.50
C ARG A 162 11.48 -2.13 -6.86
N GLU A 163 12.01 -3.06 -7.65
CA GLU A 163 12.60 -2.78 -8.97
C GLU A 163 11.59 -2.19 -9.98
N TYR A 164 10.29 -2.39 -9.77
CA TYR A 164 9.21 -1.84 -10.59
C TYR A 164 8.59 -0.56 -9.99
N LYS A 165 9.17 -0.01 -8.92
CA LYS A 165 8.68 1.18 -8.21
C LYS A 165 9.77 2.25 -8.14
N ARG A 166 9.37 3.51 -8.24
CA ARG A 166 10.25 4.69 -8.09
C ARG A 166 9.77 5.55 -6.93
N ASP A 167 10.61 6.49 -6.50
CA ASP A 167 10.26 7.50 -5.47
C ASP A 167 9.68 6.87 -4.19
N ILE A 168 10.41 5.87 -3.65
CA ILE A 168 9.94 5.07 -2.51
C ILE A 168 10.45 5.69 -1.21
N ASP A 169 9.55 6.37 -0.51
CA ASP A 169 9.75 6.84 0.85
C ASP A 169 8.97 5.95 1.83
N TYR A 170 9.60 5.65 2.97
CA TYR A 170 8.97 4.89 4.04
C TYR A 170 8.36 5.85 5.06
N LEU A 171 7.15 5.55 5.51
CA LEU A 171 6.40 6.42 6.42
C LEU A 171 7.11 6.56 7.78
N GLY A 172 7.34 7.81 8.18
CA GLY A 172 7.68 8.17 9.55
C GLY A 172 6.47 8.15 10.49
N ALA A 173 6.69 8.38 11.78
CA ALA A 173 5.61 8.39 12.78
C ALA A 173 4.60 9.53 12.57
N GLU A 174 5.06 10.69 12.09
CA GLU A 174 4.21 11.85 11.80
C GLU A 174 3.32 11.59 10.58
N GLU A 175 3.90 11.16 9.46
CA GLU A 175 3.17 10.82 8.24
C GLU A 175 2.18 9.67 8.47
N ALA A 176 2.57 8.64 9.23
CA ALA A 176 1.69 7.56 9.62
C ALA A 176 0.52 8.04 10.51
N ARG A 177 0.70 9.15 11.25
CA ARG A 177 -0.36 9.77 12.03
C ARG A 177 -1.34 10.53 11.14
N ASP A 178 -0.85 11.26 10.15
CA ASP A 178 -1.69 11.96 9.18
C ASP A 178 -2.62 10.96 8.46
N PHE A 179 -2.05 9.87 7.92
CA PHE A 179 -2.84 8.80 7.30
C PHE A 179 -3.83 8.13 8.27
N TYR A 180 -3.47 8.01 9.56
CA TYR A 180 -4.39 7.51 10.57
C TYR A 180 -5.56 8.48 10.81
N ASP A 181 -5.28 9.77 10.93
CA ASP A 181 -6.31 10.79 11.16
C ASP A 181 -7.26 10.89 9.95
N ASP A 182 -6.76 10.71 8.73
CA ASP A 182 -7.58 10.58 7.51
C ASP A 182 -8.43 9.31 7.53
N LEU A 183 -7.84 8.16 7.90
CA LEU A 183 -8.57 6.90 8.04
C LEU A 183 -9.69 6.99 9.09
N MET A 184 -9.48 7.72 10.19
CA MET A 184 -10.50 7.90 11.23
C MET A 184 -11.66 8.81 10.80
N GLN A 185 -11.46 9.64 9.77
CA GLN A 185 -12.53 10.46 9.18
C GLN A 185 -13.39 9.67 8.17
N LEU A 186 -12.93 8.49 7.76
CA LEU A 186 -13.63 7.64 6.81
C LEU A 186 -15.03 7.26 7.32
N ARG A 187 -16.05 7.56 6.51
CA ARG A 187 -17.43 7.25 6.83
C ARG A 187 -17.80 5.85 6.33
N LEU A 188 -18.22 5.00 7.27
CA LEU A 188 -18.81 3.70 6.96
C LEU A 188 -20.33 3.83 6.82
N ALA A 189 -20.86 3.20 5.77
CA ALA A 189 -22.28 3.14 5.50
C ALA A 189 -22.72 1.69 5.28
N THR A 190 -23.97 1.40 5.64
CA THR A 190 -24.64 0.19 5.19
C THR A 190 -25.50 0.49 3.98
N TYR A 191 -25.43 -0.34 2.94
CA TYR A 191 -26.15 -0.11 1.69
C TYR A 191 -26.65 -1.42 1.07
N ARG A 192 -27.54 -1.30 0.07
CA ARG A 192 -28.02 -2.42 -0.75
C ARG A 192 -27.87 -2.03 -2.21
N TYR A 193 -27.32 -2.92 -3.03
CA TYR A 193 -27.20 -2.67 -4.46
C TYR A 193 -28.57 -2.66 -5.14
N ARG A 194 -28.82 -1.65 -5.98
CA ARG A 194 -30.08 -1.51 -6.73
C ARG A 194 -30.35 -2.69 -7.67
N ALA A 195 -29.30 -3.25 -8.27
CA ALA A 195 -29.39 -4.32 -9.25
C ALA A 195 -29.51 -5.73 -8.62
N ARG A 196 -29.23 -5.89 -7.33
CA ARG A 196 -29.27 -7.19 -6.64
C ARG A 196 -30.66 -7.48 -6.12
N GLN A 197 -31.24 -8.60 -6.53
CA GLN A 197 -32.59 -9.01 -6.10
C GLN A 197 -32.61 -9.68 -4.72
N ASP A 198 -31.49 -10.21 -4.25
CA ASP A 198 -31.39 -10.82 -2.92
C ASP A 198 -31.51 -9.80 -1.77
N GLY A 199 -31.45 -8.50 -2.11
CA GLY A 199 -31.54 -7.40 -1.17
C GLY A 199 -30.45 -7.46 -0.10
N LYS A 200 -29.33 -8.16 -0.28
CA LYS A 200 -28.34 -8.35 0.78
C LYS A 200 -27.80 -6.99 1.27
N LEU A 201 -27.86 -6.75 2.59
CA LEU A 201 -27.26 -5.58 3.23
C LEU A 201 -25.74 -5.73 3.23
N GLN A 202 -25.04 -4.70 2.79
CA GLN A 202 -23.59 -4.61 2.80
C GLN A 202 -23.14 -3.53 3.77
N LEU A 203 -21.90 -3.64 4.26
CA LEU A 203 -21.18 -2.60 4.99
C LEU A 203 -19.96 -2.21 4.14
N GLY A 204 -19.73 -0.92 3.98
CA GLY A 204 -18.55 -0.42 3.27
C GLY A 204 -18.50 1.09 3.23
N VAL A 205 -17.70 1.61 2.31
CA VAL A 205 -17.55 3.04 2.03
C VAL A 205 -18.38 3.45 0.82
N ILE A 206 -18.65 4.75 0.72
CA ILE A 206 -19.26 5.40 -0.44
C ILE A 206 -18.18 6.27 -1.06
N LEU A 207 -17.90 6.10 -2.36
CA LEU A 207 -16.79 6.79 -3.03
C LEU A 207 -16.94 8.32 -2.95
N GLU A 208 -18.17 8.81 -3.05
CA GLU A 208 -18.48 10.24 -2.99
C GLU A 208 -18.24 10.86 -1.61
N ASP A 209 -18.16 10.05 -0.55
CA ASP A 209 -17.77 10.51 0.79
C ASP A 209 -16.23 10.59 0.94
N GLY A 210 -15.46 10.13 -0.05
CA GLY A 210 -14.00 10.09 -0.08
C GLY A 210 -13.37 11.14 -0.97
N VAL A 211 -13.89 12.38 -0.92
CA VAL A 211 -13.30 13.52 -1.61
C VAL A 211 -12.78 14.50 -0.57
N GLY A 212 -11.48 14.77 -0.60
CA GLY A 212 -10.81 15.69 0.30
C GLY A 212 -11.28 17.13 0.13
N ALA A 213 -10.87 18.01 1.05
CA ALA A 213 -11.25 19.43 1.03
C ALA A 213 -10.76 20.18 -0.23
N ASP A 214 -9.76 19.65 -0.92
CA ASP A 214 -9.20 20.14 -2.18
C ASP A 214 -9.93 19.61 -3.43
N GLY A 215 -10.98 18.80 -3.23
CA GLY A 215 -11.75 18.20 -4.30
C GLY A 215 -11.10 16.98 -4.96
N GLN A 216 -9.96 16.50 -4.43
CA GLN A 216 -9.30 15.29 -4.93
C GLN A 216 -9.91 14.04 -4.27
N ALA A 217 -9.95 12.95 -5.03
CA ALA A 217 -10.33 11.66 -4.46
C ALA A 217 -9.23 11.18 -3.49
N GLU A 218 -9.66 10.65 -2.35
CA GLU A 218 -8.77 10.06 -1.36
C GLU A 218 -8.02 8.84 -1.93
N ILE A 219 -6.85 8.53 -1.38
CA ILE A 219 -5.93 7.48 -1.89
C ILE A 219 -6.56 6.07 -1.98
N TRP A 220 -7.61 5.81 -1.22
CA TRP A 220 -8.33 4.52 -1.22
C TRP A 220 -9.44 4.44 -2.29
N ALA A 221 -9.74 5.52 -3.00
CA ALA A 221 -10.77 5.56 -4.02
C ALA A 221 -10.19 5.44 -5.44
N ASP A 222 -10.84 4.65 -6.29
CA ASP A 222 -10.60 4.57 -7.73
C ASP A 222 -11.84 5.09 -8.47
N PRO A 223 -12.02 6.42 -8.55
CA PRO A 223 -13.19 7.03 -9.15
C PRO A 223 -13.26 6.81 -10.66
N ALA A 224 -12.14 6.55 -11.33
CA ALA A 224 -12.12 6.27 -12.76
C ALA A 224 -12.87 4.97 -13.11
N ASN A 225 -12.99 4.06 -12.15
CA ASN A 225 -13.62 2.75 -12.33
C ASN A 225 -14.76 2.48 -11.34
N ASP A 226 -15.30 3.52 -10.68
CA ASP A 226 -16.39 3.44 -9.71
C ASP A 226 -16.18 2.37 -8.61
N ARG A 227 -14.95 2.24 -8.11
CA ARG A 227 -14.59 1.22 -7.10
C ARG A 227 -13.62 1.72 -6.03
N VAL A 228 -13.50 0.92 -4.98
CA VAL A 228 -12.47 1.10 -3.95
C VAL A 228 -11.17 0.48 -4.46
N ASP A 229 -10.06 1.21 -4.33
CA ASP A 229 -8.74 0.62 -4.44
C ASP A 229 -8.49 -0.22 -3.18
N LEU A 230 -8.74 -1.53 -3.29
CA LEU A 230 -8.66 -2.44 -2.16
C LEU A 230 -7.22 -2.56 -1.62
N TYR A 231 -6.21 -2.38 -2.47
CA TYR A 231 -4.81 -2.47 -2.06
C TYR A 231 -4.42 -1.25 -1.21
N ASN A 232 -4.75 -0.04 -1.67
CA ASN A 232 -4.50 1.18 -0.91
C ASN A 232 -5.35 1.22 0.36
N TYR A 233 -6.63 0.83 0.28
CA TYR A 233 -7.53 0.76 1.44
C TYR A 233 -7.01 -0.18 2.53
N SER A 234 -6.57 -1.38 2.17
CA SER A 234 -5.99 -2.33 3.13
C SER A 234 -4.66 -1.86 3.69
N SER A 235 -3.83 -1.19 2.89
CA SER A 235 -2.57 -0.60 3.34
C SER A 235 -2.80 0.52 4.36
N LEU A 236 -3.80 1.39 4.15
CA LEU A 236 -4.23 2.38 5.15
C LEU A 236 -4.67 1.73 6.47
N ALA A 237 -5.44 0.64 6.40
CA ALA A 237 -5.85 -0.08 7.60
C ALA A 237 -4.65 -0.62 8.40
N ILE A 238 -3.60 -1.10 7.72
CA ILE A 238 -2.35 -1.52 8.38
C ILE A 238 -1.69 -0.34 9.10
N VAL A 239 -1.55 0.80 8.43
CA VAL A 239 -1.02 2.03 9.05
C VAL A 239 -1.81 2.36 10.30
N GLY A 240 -3.15 2.33 10.22
CA GLY A 240 -3.97 2.68 11.37
C GLY A 240 -3.84 1.73 12.57
N VAL A 241 -3.70 0.43 12.32
CA VAL A 241 -3.43 -0.56 13.38
C VAL A 241 -2.07 -0.32 14.03
N GLN A 242 -1.03 -0.03 13.24
CA GLN A 242 0.31 0.23 13.74
C GLN A 242 0.36 1.53 14.57
N THR A 243 -0.24 2.61 14.07
CA THR A 243 -0.32 3.90 14.78
C THR A 243 -1.08 3.75 16.10
N GLN A 244 -2.21 3.04 16.11
CA GLN A 244 -2.96 2.78 17.35
C GLN A 244 -2.18 1.94 18.35
N ALA A 245 -1.42 0.94 17.89
CA ALA A 245 -0.57 0.13 18.77
C ALA A 245 0.50 0.97 19.46
N ALA A 246 1.16 1.88 18.73
CA ALA A 246 2.15 2.80 19.29
C ALA A 246 1.52 3.75 20.33
N GLU A 247 0.34 4.31 20.05
CA GLU A 247 -0.38 5.18 21.00
C GLU A 247 -0.76 4.42 22.29
N LEU A 248 -1.19 3.15 22.17
CA LEU A 248 -1.50 2.31 23.32
C LEU A 248 -0.27 2.02 24.19
N GLU A 249 0.90 1.81 23.59
CA GLU A 249 2.15 1.62 24.33
C GLU A 249 2.55 2.89 25.09
N GLN A 250 2.45 4.05 24.45
CA GLN A 250 2.70 5.34 25.08
C GLN A 250 1.77 5.57 26.28
N LEU A 251 0.46 5.42 26.08
CA LEU A 251 -0.53 5.63 27.14
C LEU A 251 -0.33 4.67 28.32
N ARG A 252 0.07 3.41 28.06
CA ARG A 252 0.41 2.45 29.12
C ARG A 252 1.62 2.90 29.93
N ALA A 253 2.64 3.44 29.28
CA ALA A 253 3.83 3.97 29.95
C ALA A 253 3.49 5.19 30.82
N GLU A 254 2.69 6.13 30.30
CA GLU A 254 2.23 7.30 31.04
C GLU A 254 1.39 6.91 32.26
N LEU A 255 0.46 5.98 32.11
CA LEU A 255 -0.34 5.45 33.22
C LEU A 255 0.53 4.79 34.30
N ALA A 256 1.57 4.06 33.90
CA ALA A 256 2.51 3.46 34.86
C ALA A 256 3.29 4.55 35.64
N ALA A 257 3.75 5.59 34.95
CA ALA A 257 4.46 6.72 35.56
C ALA A 257 3.55 7.49 36.55
N LEU A 258 2.33 7.83 36.14
CA LEU A 258 1.36 8.54 36.99
C LEU A 258 0.99 7.73 38.22
N ARG A 259 0.77 6.42 38.08
CA ARG A 259 0.49 5.54 39.23
C ARG A 259 1.64 5.54 40.24
N LYS A 260 2.89 5.54 39.77
CA LYS A 260 4.08 5.62 40.63
C LYS A 260 4.15 6.97 41.35
N GLU A 261 3.85 8.08 40.66
CA GLU A 261 3.83 9.41 41.26
C GLU A 261 2.77 9.53 42.35
N VAL A 262 1.54 9.07 42.07
CA VAL A 262 0.45 9.07 43.05
C VAL A 262 0.79 8.22 44.27
N ALA A 263 1.38 7.04 44.09
CA ALA A 263 1.84 6.21 45.20
C ALA A 263 2.91 6.93 46.05
N GLY A 264 3.87 7.59 45.40
CA GLY A 264 4.89 8.38 46.08
C GLY A 264 4.34 9.60 46.82
N LEU A 265 3.27 10.22 46.31
CA LEU A 265 2.57 11.31 46.99
C LEU A 265 1.82 10.82 48.24
N LYS A 266 1.09 9.70 48.13
CA LYS A 266 0.37 9.10 49.27
C LYS A 266 1.31 8.74 50.41
N ALA A 267 2.43 8.07 50.10
CA ALA A 267 3.45 7.72 51.07
C ALA A 267 4.17 8.92 51.73
N ARG A 268 4.01 10.14 51.19
CA ARG A 268 4.53 11.37 51.83
C ARG A 268 3.52 12.05 52.75
N CYS A 269 2.25 11.68 52.68
CA CYS A 269 1.21 12.20 53.55
C CYS A 269 0.90 11.28 54.74
N GLU A 270 1.30 10.00 54.66
CA GLU A 270 1.46 9.07 55.78
C GLU A 270 2.72 9.37 56.60
#